data_AF-A0A920J442-F1
#
_entry.id   AF-A0A920J442-F1
#
_cell.length_a   1.000
_cell.length_b   1.000
_cell.length_c   1.000
_cell.angle_alpha   90.00
_cell.angle_beta   90.00
_cell.angle_gamma   90.00
#
_symmetry.space_group_name_H-M   'P 1'
#
loop_
_entity.id
_entity.type
_entity.pdbx_description
1 polymer ?
#
loop_
_entity_poly.entity_id
_entity_poly.type
_entity_poly.pdbx_seq_one_letter_code
_entity_poly.pdbx_strand_id
1 'polypeptide(L)'
;MKSIAKIILKSIFLIMLNYSLFSEENLPELGDASSSAISIDQEYKLGRLFVAQIRGSTPQYDDPLVLDYLEHLIYRLSEYSQLNDRRFEVVLIDEKSVNAFAAPGGIIGVNAGLFFPC
;
A
#
# COMPACT_ATOMS: atom_id res chain seq x y z
N MET A 1 58.72 -11.34 4.18
CA MET A 1 57.55 -11.41 5.10
C MET A 1 56.78 -10.09 5.21
N LYS A 2 57.40 -8.95 5.56
CA LYS A 2 56.69 -7.66 5.76
C LYS A 2 55.94 -7.11 4.52
N SER A 3 56.41 -7.39 3.31
CA SER A 3 55.76 -6.93 2.06
C SER A 3 54.47 -7.69 1.73
N ILE A 4 54.45 -9.00 2.00
CA ILE A 4 53.29 -9.88 1.77
C ILE A 4 52.15 -9.49 2.73
N ALA A 5 52.49 -9.19 3.99
CA ALA A 5 51.53 -8.72 4.98
C ALA A 5 50.85 -7.40 4.56
N LYS A 6 51.57 -6.49 3.90
CA LYS A 6 50.99 -5.23 3.38
C LYS A 6 50.02 -5.45 2.22
N ILE A 7 50.30 -6.42 1.35
CA ILE A 7 49.41 -6.76 0.22
C ILE A 7 48.11 -7.36 0.75
N ILE A 8 48.19 -8.30 1.70
CA ILE A 8 47.03 -8.92 2.34
C ILE A 8 46.17 -7.86 3.04
N LEU A 9 46.80 -6.94 3.80
CA LEU A 9 46.10 -5.87 4.49
C LEU A 9 45.37 -4.93 3.50
N LYS A 10 45.98 -4.63 2.35
CA LYS A 10 45.39 -3.77 1.31
C LYS A 10 44.24 -4.47 0.58
N SER A 11 44.33 -5.77 0.34
CA SER A 11 43.25 -6.58 -0.23
C SER A 11 42.06 -6.70 0.72
N ILE A 12 42.30 -6.88 2.02
CA ILE A 12 41.25 -6.87 3.05
C ILE A 12 40.55 -5.51 3.10
N PHE A 13 41.31 -4.42 3.05
CA PHE A 13 40.75 -3.07 3.02
C PHE A 13 39.88 -2.83 1.77
N LEU A 14 40.30 -3.34 0.61
CA LEU A 14 39.53 -3.23 -0.63
C LEU A 14 38.23 -4.07 -0.60
N ILE A 15 38.27 -5.25 0.02
CA ILE A 15 37.09 -6.11 0.21
C ILE A 15 36.09 -5.45 1.17
N MET A 16 36.55 -4.84 2.27
CA MET A 16 35.69 -4.13 3.22
C MET A 16 34.99 -2.91 2.61
N LEU A 17 35.61 -2.24 1.63
CA LEU A 17 34.99 -1.12 0.92
C LEU A 17 33.77 -1.52 0.08
N ASN A 18 33.70 -2.77 -0.38
CA ASN A 18 32.60 -3.28 -1.21
C ASN A 18 31.34 -3.65 -0.41
N TYR A 19 31.47 -3.94 0.89
CA TYR A 19 30.32 -4.25 1.75
C TYR A 19 29.47 -3.02 2.09
N SER A 20 30.05 -1.82 2.06
CA SER A 20 29.37 -0.58 2.44
C SER A 20 28.38 -0.05 1.39
N LEU A 21 28.32 -0.65 0.19
CA LEU A 21 27.44 -0.21 -0.91
C LEU A 21 26.10 -0.95 -0.97
N PHE A 22 25.92 -2.03 -0.19
CA PHE A 22 24.61 -2.65 0.00
C PHE A 22 23.89 -1.97 1.17
N SER A 23 23.38 -0.76 0.92
CA SER A 23 22.34 -0.21 1.77
C SER A 23 21.02 -0.80 1.30
N GLU A 24 20.43 -1.68 2.11
CA GLU A 24 19.02 -2.03 1.98
C GLU A 24 18.24 -0.71 2.11
N GLU A 25 17.60 -0.29 1.02
CA GLU A 25 16.73 0.89 1.03
C GLU A 25 15.53 0.53 1.89
N ASN A 26 15.66 0.73 3.20
CA ASN A 26 14.55 0.61 4.13
C ASN A 26 13.50 1.60 3.67
N LEU A 27 12.45 1.09 3.03
CA LEU A 27 11.29 1.87 2.67
C LEU A 27 10.84 2.63 3.92
N PRO A 28 10.55 3.94 3.82
CA PRO A 28 9.96 4.64 4.93
C PRO A 28 8.69 3.90 5.34
N GLU A 29 8.56 3.59 6.63
CA GLU A 29 7.34 3.01 7.16
C GLU A 29 6.22 4.04 6.98
N LEU A 30 5.42 3.87 5.94
CA LEU A 30 4.19 4.62 5.71
C LEU A 30 3.16 4.15 6.74
N GLY A 31 3.34 4.51 8.01
CA GLY A 31 2.41 4.06 9.04
C GLY A 31 2.81 4.23 10.51
N ASP A 32 4.03 4.65 10.87
CA ASP A 32 4.44 4.60 12.29
C ASP A 32 4.87 5.93 12.92
N ALA A 33 3.87 6.68 13.40
CA ALA A 33 4.04 7.57 14.54
C ALA A 33 2.79 7.66 15.45
N SER A 34 1.63 7.13 15.00
CA SER A 34 0.36 7.15 15.73
C SER A 34 -0.41 5.81 15.73
N SER A 35 0.16 4.74 15.17
CA SER A 35 -0.51 3.44 14.95
C SER A 35 -0.88 2.68 16.24
N SER A 36 -0.54 3.21 17.41
CA SER A 36 -0.65 2.53 18.70
C SER A 36 -2.01 2.70 19.43
N ALA A 37 -3.11 3.12 18.79
CA ALA A 37 -4.31 3.47 19.56
C ALA A 37 -5.69 2.98 19.06
N ILE A 38 -5.80 2.24 17.95
CA ILE A 38 -7.11 1.75 17.48
C ILE A 38 -7.07 0.23 17.22
N SER A 39 -8.05 -0.49 17.78
CA SER A 39 -8.22 -1.91 17.49
C SER A 39 -8.79 -2.14 16.09
N ILE A 40 -8.52 -3.29 15.48
CA ILE A 40 -9.04 -3.68 14.16
C ILE A 40 -10.57 -3.55 14.09
N ASP A 41 -11.28 -3.90 15.17
CA ASP A 41 -12.74 -3.77 15.24
C ASP A 41 -13.21 -2.31 15.26
N GLN A 42 -12.48 -1.43 15.93
CA GLN A 42 -12.76 0.00 15.93
C GLN A 42 -12.46 0.62 14.57
N GLU A 43 -11.36 0.21 13.93
CA GLU A 43 -10.99 0.61 12.58
C GLU A 43 -12.07 0.22 11.57
N TYR A 44 -12.56 -1.03 11.64
CA TYR A 44 -13.66 -1.52 10.82
C TYR A 44 -14.94 -0.68 11.01
N LYS A 45 -15.32 -0.38 12.26
CA LYS A 45 -16.48 0.48 12.55
C LYS A 45 -16.31 1.89 11.97
N LEU A 46 -15.10 2.45 12.07
CA LEU A 46 -14.79 3.76 11.49
C LEU A 46 -14.91 3.72 9.96
N GLY A 47 -14.45 2.66 9.31
CA GLY A 47 -14.62 2.43 7.87
C GLY A 47 -16.08 2.40 7.43
N ARG A 48 -16.95 1.73 8.19
CA ARG A 48 -18.40 1.70 7.88
C ARG A 48 -19.06 3.08 7.97
N LEU A 49 -18.66 3.90 8.95
CA LEU A 49 -19.11 5.29 9.04
C LEU A 49 -18.59 6.11 7.86
N PHE A 50 -17.33 5.91 7.47
CA PHE A 50 -16.72 6.59 6.33
C PHE A 50 -17.47 6.26 5.02
N VAL A 51 -17.77 4.99 4.74
CA VAL A 51 -18.55 4.59 3.55
C VAL A 51 -19.94 5.21 3.57
N ALA A 52 -20.64 5.19 4.72
CA ALA A 52 -21.96 5.78 4.85
C ALA A 52 -21.95 7.29 4.53
N GLN A 53 -20.90 7.99 4.98
CA GLN A 53 -20.70 9.40 4.64
C GLN A 53 -20.45 9.61 3.14
N ILE A 54 -19.54 8.85 2.54
CA ILE A 54 -19.20 8.97 1.11
C ILE A 54 -20.41 8.70 0.21
N ARG A 55 -21.17 7.63 0.49
CA ARG A 55 -22.41 7.32 -0.26
C ARG A 55 -23.47 8.42 -0.15
N GLY A 56 -23.43 9.23 0.91
CA GLY A 56 -24.32 10.39 1.07
C GLY A 56 -23.80 11.68 0.43
N SER A 57 -22.48 11.80 0.20
CA SER A 57 -21.85 13.04 -0.27
C SER A 57 -21.41 13.03 -1.74
N THR A 58 -21.32 11.85 -2.36
CA THR A 58 -20.62 11.67 -3.63
C THR A 58 -21.48 10.84 -4.59
N PRO A 59 -21.55 11.19 -5.89
CA PRO A 59 -22.24 10.37 -6.88
C PRO A 59 -21.56 9.01 -7.02
N GLN A 60 -22.35 7.94 -6.99
CA GLN A 60 -21.88 6.58 -7.13
C GLN A 60 -21.86 6.18 -8.61
N TYR A 61 -20.82 5.46 -9.01
CA TYR A 61 -20.75 4.89 -10.34
C TYR A 61 -21.24 3.43 -10.30
N ASP A 62 -22.48 3.23 -10.76
CA ASP A 62 -23.21 1.96 -10.66
C ASP A 62 -23.01 1.07 -11.89
N ASP A 63 -21.82 0.50 -12.06
CA ASP A 63 -21.54 -0.54 -13.05
C ASP A 63 -21.16 -1.87 -12.36
N PRO A 64 -22.04 -2.89 -12.40
CA PRO A 64 -21.77 -4.18 -11.77
C PRO A 64 -20.55 -4.91 -12.35
N LEU A 65 -20.23 -4.72 -13.63
CA LEU A 65 -19.09 -5.40 -14.26
C LEU A 65 -17.77 -4.78 -13.81
N VAL A 66 -17.72 -3.46 -13.69
CA VAL A 66 -16.53 -2.75 -13.19
C VAL A 66 -16.31 -3.09 -11.72
N LEU A 67 -17.38 -3.15 -10.92
CA LEU A 67 -17.31 -3.53 -9.52
C LEU A 67 -16.78 -4.97 -9.36
N ASP A 68 -17.36 -5.94 -10.07
CA ASP A 68 -16.92 -7.33 -10.03
C ASP A 68 -15.44 -7.49 -10.44
N TYR A 69 -15.04 -6.81 -11.51
CA TYR A 69 -13.64 -6.81 -11.95
C TYR A 69 -12.70 -6.29 -10.85
N LEU A 70 -13.06 -5.19 -10.20
CA LEU A 70 -12.24 -4.59 -9.14
C LEU A 70 -12.15 -5.47 -7.90
N GLU A 71 -13.27 -6.02 -7.45
CA GLU A 71 -13.29 -6.94 -6.31
C GLU A 71 -12.38 -8.15 -6.56
N HIS A 72 -12.48 -8.76 -7.75
CA HIS A 72 -11.61 -9.87 -8.14
C HIS A 72 -10.14 -9.47 -8.24
N LEU A 73 -9.84 -8.30 -8.80
CA LEU A 73 -8.48 -7.79 -8.92
C LEU A 73 -7.86 -7.55 -7.54
N ILE A 74 -8.57 -6.83 -6.67
CA ILE A 74 -8.13 -6.52 -5.30
C ILE A 74 -7.91 -7.80 -4.51
N TYR A 75 -8.84 -8.74 -4.59
CA TYR A 75 -8.70 -10.02 -3.91
C TYR A 75 -7.44 -10.77 -4.39
N ARG A 76 -7.22 -10.84 -5.70
CA ARG A 76 -6.00 -11.46 -6.28
C ARG A 76 -4.72 -10.76 -5.82
N LEU A 77 -4.70 -9.43 -5.76
CA LEU A 77 -3.53 -8.67 -5.31
C LEU A 77 -3.28 -8.88 -3.81
N SER A 78 -4.34 -9.00 -3.01
CA SER A 78 -4.24 -9.20 -1.56
C SER A 78 -3.54 -10.49 -1.17
N GLU A 79 -3.60 -11.52 -2.02
CA GLU A 79 -2.87 -12.79 -1.83
C GLU A 79 -1.36 -12.61 -1.73
N TYR A 80 -0.83 -11.56 -2.36
CA TYR A 80 0.60 -11.23 -2.36
C TYR A 80 0.93 -10.07 -1.41
N SER A 81 -0.01 -9.66 -0.57
CA SER A 81 0.17 -8.59 0.42
C SER A 81 0.50 -9.13 1.81
N GLN A 82 1.05 -8.27 2.66
CA GLN A 82 1.31 -8.56 4.09
C GLN A 82 0.08 -8.29 4.97
N LEU A 83 -1.10 -8.10 4.39
CA LEU A 83 -2.33 -7.79 5.12
C LEU A 83 -2.85 -9.03 5.86
N ASN A 84 -3.09 -8.88 7.16
CA ASN A 84 -3.68 -9.91 8.01
C ASN A 84 -5.20 -9.99 7.87
N ASP A 85 -5.86 -8.84 7.66
CA ASP A 85 -7.30 -8.74 7.42
C ASP A 85 -7.53 -8.36 5.95
N ARG A 86 -8.30 -9.19 5.24
CA ARG A 86 -8.58 -9.06 3.80
C ARG A 86 -10.05 -8.77 3.51
N ARG A 87 -10.77 -8.23 4.49
CA ARG A 87 -12.14 -7.74 4.29
C ARG A 87 -12.09 -6.41 3.58
N PHE A 88 -12.25 -6.44 2.26
CA PHE A 88 -12.30 -5.22 1.45
C PHE A 88 -13.74 -4.83 1.11
N GLU A 89 -14.00 -3.53 1.02
CA GLU A 89 -15.23 -2.98 0.44
C GLU A 89 -14.85 -1.92 -0.58
N VAL A 90 -15.25 -2.15 -1.84
CA VAL A 90 -14.94 -1.26 -2.96
C VAL A 90 -16.07 -0.25 -3.12
N VAL A 91 -15.71 1.02 -3.24
CA VAL A 91 -16.65 2.11 -3.54
C VAL A 91 -16.25 2.75 -4.86
N LEU A 92 -17.15 2.69 -5.84
CA LEU A 92 -16.99 3.31 -7.14
C LEU A 92 -17.58 4.72 -7.13
N ILE A 93 -16.76 5.70 -7.48
CA ILE A 93 -17.11 7.13 -7.46
C ILE A 93 -17.22 7.64 -8.90
N ASP A 94 -18.33 8.29 -9.24
CA ASP A 94 -18.53 8.91 -10.54
C ASP A 94 -17.82 10.27 -10.61
N GLU A 95 -16.48 10.20 -10.70
CA GLU A 95 -15.59 11.34 -10.81
C GLU A 95 -14.57 11.10 -11.92
N LYS A 96 -14.31 12.13 -12.73
CA LYS A 96 -13.45 12.01 -13.93
C LYS A 96 -11.97 12.10 -13.64
N SER A 97 -11.60 12.56 -12.44
CA SER A 97 -10.20 12.60 -12.03
C SER A 97 -9.62 11.20 -11.85
N VAL A 98 -8.38 11.02 -12.28
CA VAL A 98 -7.60 9.81 -12.07
C VAL A 98 -7.18 9.76 -10.59
N ASN A 99 -7.95 9.05 -9.77
CA ASN A 99 -7.67 8.93 -8.34
C ASN A 99 -8.21 7.62 -7.77
N ALA A 100 -7.55 7.15 -6.71
CA ALA A 100 -8.01 6.07 -5.85
C ALA A 100 -7.45 6.30 -4.44
N PHE A 101 -8.16 5.85 -3.42
CA PHE A 101 -7.73 6.00 -2.04
C PHE A 101 -8.09 4.77 -1.21
N ALA A 102 -7.41 4.60 -0.08
CA ALA A 102 -7.75 3.62 0.94
C ALA A 102 -8.18 4.35 2.22
N ALA A 103 -9.19 3.82 2.89
CA ALA A 103 -9.67 4.32 4.18
C ALA A 103 -9.69 3.19 5.22
N PRO A 104 -9.74 3.52 6.53
CA PRO A 104 -9.72 2.53 7.61
C PRO A 104 -10.77 1.44 7.42
N GLY A 105 -10.46 0.20 7.82
CA GLY A 105 -11.42 -0.91 7.77
C GLY A 105 -11.55 -1.58 6.41
N GLY A 106 -10.51 -1.50 5.56
CA GLY A 106 -10.45 -2.18 4.27
C GLY A 106 -11.26 -1.51 3.15
N ILE A 107 -11.61 -0.24 3.31
CA ILE A 107 -12.37 0.50 2.31
C ILE A 107 -11.44 0.99 1.20
N ILE A 108 -11.81 0.73 -0.04
CA ILE A 108 -11.06 1.16 -1.23
C ILE A 108 -12.00 1.99 -2.11
N GLY A 109 -11.70 3.29 -2.24
CA GLY A 109 -12.42 4.20 -3.13
C GLY A 109 -11.72 4.32 -4.47
N VAL A 110 -12.45 4.16 -5.57
CA VAL A 110 -11.91 4.26 -6.93
C VAL A 110 -12.78 5.18 -7.77
N ASN A 111 -12.17 6.18 -8.40
CA ASN A 111 -12.86 7.07 -9.33
C ASN A 111 -13.00 6.41 -10.70
N ALA A 112 -14.15 6.59 -11.36
CA ALA A 112 -14.39 6.12 -12.72
C ALA A 112 -13.36 6.64 -13.73
N GLY A 113 -12.84 7.85 -13.51
CA GLY A 113 -11.76 8.46 -14.29
C GLY A 113 -10.45 7.65 -14.32
N LEU A 114 -10.23 6.74 -13.37
CA LEU A 114 -9.10 5.80 -13.39
C LEU A 114 -9.16 4.83 -14.59
N PHE A 115 -10.38 4.45 -15.02
CA PHE A 115 -10.62 3.52 -16.14
C PHE A 115 -11.01 4.23 -17.43
N PHE A 116 -11.78 5.31 -17.30
CA PHE A 116 -12.34 6.06 -18.41
C PHE A 116 -11.88 7.52 -18.36
N PRO A 117 -10.57 7.79 -18.46
CA PRO A 117 -10.07 9.16 -18.52
C PRO A 117 -10.63 9.84 -19.77
N CYS A 118 -11.28 10.98 -19.58
CA CYS A 118 -11.73 11.86 -20.66
C CYS A 118 -10.59 12.77 -21.14
#